data_AF-A0A5S4H6I0-F1
#
_entry.id   AF-A0A5S4H6I0-F1
#
_cell.length_a   1.000
_cell.length_b   1.000
_cell.length_c   1.000
_cell.angle_alpha   90.00
_cell.angle_beta   90.00
_cell.angle_gamma   90.00
#
_symmetry.space_group_name_H-M   'P 1'
#
loop_
_entity.id
_entity.type
_entity.pdbx_description
1 polymer ?
#
loop_
_entity_poly.entity_id
_entity_poly.type
_entity_poly.pdbx_seq_one_letter_code
_entity_poly.pdbx_strand_id
1 'polypeptide(L)'
;MTATAPIAASSPAPSLAFGIGPDGTYTRAGQVAAFILGTFTTLAFFPLAVAAALLYTRAETRFAEDPARARTLVTWSWLCIGIPVALGAAASVLVAAFQLLS
;
A
#
# COMPACT_ATOMS: atom_id res chain seq x y z
N MET A 1 -29.47 46.81 26.52
CA MET A 1 -28.22 46.42 25.85
C MET A 1 -28.28 44.92 25.59
N THR A 2 -28.74 44.52 24.40
CA THR A 2 -28.76 43.12 23.97
C THR A 2 -27.36 42.73 23.51
N ALA A 3 -26.70 41.87 24.26
CA ALA A 3 -25.39 41.34 23.90
C ALA A 3 -25.53 40.44 22.67
N THR A 4 -24.86 40.81 21.58
CA THR A 4 -24.71 39.97 20.39
C THR A 4 -23.93 38.72 20.78
N ALA A 5 -24.57 37.55 20.72
CA ALA A 5 -23.90 36.28 20.98
C ALA A 5 -22.78 36.06 19.94
N PRO A 6 -21.58 35.60 20.34
CA PRO A 6 -20.50 35.32 19.40
C PRO A 6 -20.94 34.19 18.46
N ILE A 7 -20.85 34.44 17.16
CA ILE A 7 -21.07 33.43 16.13
C ILE A 7 -19.93 32.41 16.29
N ALA A 8 -20.27 31.19 16.68
CA ALA A 8 -19.29 30.11 16.75
C ALA A 8 -18.66 29.92 15.37
N ALA A 9 -17.34 30.04 15.28
CA ALA A 9 -16.59 29.74 14.06
C ALA A 9 -16.87 28.29 13.66
N SER A 10 -17.27 28.06 12.41
CA SER A 10 -17.41 26.71 11.86
C SER A 10 -16.09 25.96 12.04
N SER A 11 -16.12 24.88 12.81
CA SER A 11 -14.99 23.94 12.89
C SER A 11 -14.72 23.40 11.47
N PRO A 12 -13.45 23.29 11.04
CA PRO A 12 -13.16 22.72 9.72
C PRO A 12 -13.81 21.35 9.64
N ALA A 13 -14.70 21.17 8.65
CA ALA A 13 -15.36 19.89 8.44
C ALA A 13 -14.27 18.81 8.31
N PRO A 14 -14.38 17.66 8.99
CA PRO A 14 -13.38 16.60 8.88
C PRO A 14 -13.17 16.28 7.39
N SER A 15 -11.91 16.30 6.96
CA SER A 15 -11.55 15.80 5.63
C SER A 15 -12.04 14.35 5.52
N LEU A 16 -13.12 14.14 4.75
CA LEU A 16 -13.64 12.80 4.51
C LEU A 16 -12.65 12.07 3.62
N ALA A 17 -12.01 11.03 4.17
CA ALA A 17 -11.11 10.19 3.41
C ALA A 17 -11.80 9.67 2.13
N PHE A 18 -11.04 9.55 1.04
CA PHE A 18 -11.59 9.15 -0.26
C PHE A 18 -12.43 7.86 -0.14
N GLY A 19 -13.68 7.93 -0.57
CA GLY A 19 -14.59 6.79 -0.54
C GLY A 19 -15.29 6.55 0.79
N ILE A 20 -15.07 7.37 1.83
CA ILE A 20 -15.73 7.30 3.13
C ILE A 20 -16.85 8.35 3.24
N GLY A 21 -18.02 7.91 3.67
CA GLY A 21 -19.21 8.74 3.91
C GLY A 21 -19.14 9.51 5.23
N PRO A 22 -20.08 10.45 5.46
CA PRO A 22 -20.11 11.30 6.65
C PRO A 22 -20.34 10.53 7.96
N ASP A 23 -20.86 9.32 7.88
CA ASP A 23 -21.05 8.37 8.97
C ASP A 23 -19.81 7.50 9.26
N GLY A 24 -18.72 7.70 8.51
CA GLY A 24 -17.48 6.94 8.64
C GLY A 24 -17.50 5.58 7.93
N THR A 25 -18.60 5.23 7.23
CA THR A 25 -18.69 3.99 6.45
C THR A 25 -18.19 4.18 5.03
N TYR A 26 -17.86 3.10 4.31
CA TYR A 26 -17.56 3.22 2.89
C TYR A 26 -18.81 3.63 2.12
N THR A 27 -18.66 4.65 1.28
CA THR A 27 -19.58 4.86 0.14
C THR A 27 -19.54 3.64 -0.77
N ARG A 28 -20.62 3.37 -1.52
CA ARG A 28 -20.66 2.24 -2.47
C ARG A 28 -19.50 2.26 -3.46
N ALA A 29 -19.15 3.44 -3.97
CA ALA A 29 -18.02 3.61 -4.88
C ALA A 29 -16.68 3.34 -4.17
N GLY A 30 -16.50 3.82 -2.93
CA GLY A 30 -15.33 3.55 -2.11
C GLY A 30 -15.14 2.06 -1.82
N GLN A 31 -16.22 1.35 -1.50
CA GLN A 31 -16.18 -0.09 -1.27
C GLN A 31 -15.77 -0.87 -2.53
N VAL A 32 -16.34 -0.52 -3.69
CA VAL A 32 -15.97 -1.16 -4.96
C VAL A 32 -14.51 -0.89 -5.31
N ALA A 33 -14.06 0.36 -5.17
CA ALA A 33 -12.66 0.73 -5.42
C ALA A 33 -11.70 -0.03 -4.49
N ALA A 34 -12.00 -0.09 -3.20
CA ALA A 34 -11.19 -0.82 -2.21
C ALA A 34 -11.14 -2.32 -2.52
N PHE A 35 -12.27 -2.93 -2.90
CA PHE A 35 -12.33 -4.33 -3.28
C PHE A 35 -11.50 -4.64 -4.54
N ILE A 36 -11.63 -3.81 -5.58
CA ILE A 36 -10.88 -3.97 -6.83
C ILE A 36 -9.38 -3.81 -6.56
N LEU A 37 -8.99 -2.77 -5.82
CA LEU A 37 -7.60 -2.53 -5.48
C LEU A 37 -7.01 -3.65 -4.64
N GLY A 38 -7.73 -4.13 -3.62
CA GLY A 38 -7.34 -5.27 -2.81
C GLY A 38 -7.16 -6.54 -3.65
N THR A 39 -8.11 -6.81 -4.55
CA THR A 39 -8.05 -7.97 -5.45
C THR A 39 -6.82 -7.91 -6.35
N PHE A 40 -6.58 -6.78 -7.02
CA PHE A 40 -5.38 -6.62 -7.86
C PHE A 40 -4.08 -6.73 -7.06
N THR A 41 -4.06 -6.18 -5.85
CA THR A 41 -2.92 -6.29 -4.94
C THR A 41 -2.63 -7.74 -4.59
N THR A 42 -3.64 -8.51 -4.22
CA THR A 42 -3.49 -9.95 -3.94
C THR A 42 -3.03 -10.71 -5.17
N LEU A 43 -3.68 -10.52 -6.32
CA LEU A 43 -3.33 -11.22 -7.56
C LEU A 43 -1.93 -10.88 -8.07
N ALA A 44 -1.42 -9.67 -7.80
CA ALA A 44 -0.07 -9.28 -8.19
C ALA A 44 0.99 -9.74 -7.18
N PHE A 45 0.79 -9.44 -5.89
CA PHE A 45 1.86 -9.58 -4.89
C PHE A 45 1.94 -10.98 -4.29
N PHE A 46 0.83 -11.72 -4.21
CA PHE A 46 0.88 -13.08 -3.69
C PHE A 46 1.69 -14.03 -4.60
N PRO A 47 1.48 -14.08 -5.94
CA PRO A 47 2.31 -14.90 -6.81
C PRO A 47 3.78 -14.49 -6.80
N LEU A 48 4.07 -13.19 -6.66
CA LEU A 48 5.45 -12.69 -6.51
C LEU A 48 6.11 -13.21 -5.22
N ALA A 49 5.40 -13.22 -4.10
CA ALA A 49 5.91 -13.77 -2.85
C ALA A 49 6.21 -15.28 -2.98
N VAL A 50 5.31 -16.03 -3.64
CA VAL A 50 5.52 -17.45 -3.94
C VAL A 50 6.76 -17.63 -4.83
N ALA A 51 6.88 -16.84 -5.90
CA ALA A 51 8.02 -16.90 -6.81
C ALA A 51 9.34 -16.60 -6.08
N ALA A 52 9.35 -15.63 -5.17
CA ALA A 52 10.52 -15.30 -4.36
C ALA A 52 10.96 -16.50 -3.51
N ALA A 53 10.03 -17.12 -2.77
CA ALA A 53 10.32 -18.30 -1.97
C ALA A 53 10.92 -19.44 -2.81
N LEU A 54 10.32 -19.74 -3.97
CA LEU A 54 10.80 -20.79 -4.87
C LEU A 54 12.20 -20.48 -5.45
N LEU A 55 12.45 -19.23 -5.84
CA LEU A 55 13.74 -18.79 -6.35
C LEU A 55 14.83 -18.89 -5.30
N TYR A 56 14.53 -18.51 -4.06
CA TYR A 56 15.45 -18.61 -2.94
C TYR A 56 15.80 -20.06 -2.63
N THR A 57 14.80 -20.93 -2.43
CA THR A 57 15.02 -22.37 -2.20
C THR A 57 15.83 -23.00 -3.34
N ARG A 58 15.55 -22.63 -4.60
CA ARG A 58 16.33 -23.12 -5.73
C ARG A 58 17.79 -22.62 -5.70
N ALA A 59 18.03 -21.39 -5.25
CA ALA A 59 19.38 -20.86 -5.13
C ALA A 59 20.21 -21.64 -4.11
N GLU A 60 19.62 -22.04 -2.99
CA GLU A 60 20.29 -22.82 -1.94
C GLU A 60 20.87 -24.14 -2.48
N THR A 61 20.12 -24.82 -3.35
CA THR A 61 20.59 -26.05 -4.00
C THR A 61 21.78 -25.85 -4.94
N ARG A 62 22.10 -24.61 -5.32
CA ARG A 62 23.12 -24.28 -6.32
C ARG A 62 24.34 -23.57 -5.75
N PHE A 63 24.38 -23.24 -4.46
CA PHE A 63 25.49 -22.46 -3.90
C PHE A 63 26.86 -23.12 -4.05
N ALA A 64 26.93 -24.46 -3.90
CA ALA A 64 28.19 -25.19 -3.98
C ALA A 64 28.65 -25.44 -5.43
N GLU A 65 27.70 -25.60 -6.35
CA GLU A 65 27.98 -26.01 -7.74
C GLU A 65 28.18 -24.82 -8.68
N ASP A 66 27.33 -23.80 -8.55
CA ASP A 66 27.29 -22.64 -9.44
C ASP A 66 26.90 -21.39 -8.64
N PRO A 67 27.89 -20.78 -7.95
CA PRO A 67 27.64 -19.62 -7.09
C PRO A 67 27.20 -18.39 -7.88
N ALA A 68 27.58 -18.27 -9.16
CA ALA A 68 27.16 -17.17 -10.01
C ALA A 68 25.66 -17.23 -10.27
N ARG A 69 25.16 -18.39 -10.69
CA ARG A 69 23.72 -18.59 -10.92
C ARG A 69 22.91 -18.50 -9.63
N ALA A 70 23.44 -19.00 -8.52
CA ALA A 70 22.76 -18.90 -7.23
C ALA A 70 22.57 -17.44 -6.79
N ARG A 71 23.58 -16.57 -6.99
CA ARG A 71 23.44 -15.12 -6.75
C ARG A 71 22.35 -14.51 -7.63
N THR A 72 22.29 -14.85 -8.91
CA THR A 72 21.22 -14.37 -9.81
C THR A 72 19.84 -14.76 -9.29
N LEU A 73 19.64 -16.01 -8.86
CA LEU A 73 18.37 -16.47 -8.30
C LEU A 73 18.00 -15.73 -7.01
N VAL A 74 18.97 -15.50 -6.12
CA VAL A 74 18.77 -14.70 -4.90
C VAL A 74 18.39 -13.26 -5.25
N THR A 75 19.06 -12.63 -6.21
CA THR A 75 18.72 -11.28 -6.67
C THR A 75 17.28 -11.22 -7.18
N TRP A 76 16.86 -12.19 -8.00
CA TRP A 76 15.48 -12.23 -8.50
C TRP A 76 14.47 -12.47 -7.37
N SER A 77 14.79 -13.32 -6.39
CA SER A 77 13.96 -13.49 -5.19
C SER A 77 13.77 -12.16 -4.46
N TRP A 78 14.86 -11.41 -4.24
CA TRP A 78 14.79 -10.10 -3.61
C TRP A 78 13.99 -9.09 -4.43
N LEU A 79 14.09 -9.10 -5.76
CA LEU A 79 13.30 -8.21 -6.61
C LEU A 79 11.79 -8.51 -6.51
N CYS A 80 11.40 -9.78 -6.45
CA CYS A 80 10.00 -10.18 -6.30
C CYS A 80 9.35 -9.65 -5.00
N ILE A 81 10.13 -9.44 -3.93
CA ILE A 81 9.62 -8.91 -2.65
C ILE A 81 9.87 -7.40 -2.52
N GLY A 82 11.09 -6.98 -2.85
CA GLY A 82 11.57 -5.62 -2.66
C GLY A 82 10.81 -4.60 -3.49
N ILE A 83 10.44 -4.93 -4.73
CA ILE A 83 9.67 -4.02 -5.59
C ILE A 83 8.28 -3.75 -5.00
N PRO A 84 7.44 -4.76 -4.67
CA PRO A 84 6.17 -4.53 -3.99
C PRO A 84 6.28 -3.71 -2.70
N VAL A 85 7.27 -4.01 -1.86
CA VAL A 85 7.50 -3.28 -0.60
C VAL A 85 7.85 -1.81 -0.88
N ALA A 86 8.76 -1.55 -1.82
CA ALA A 86 9.14 -0.20 -2.20
C ALA A 86 7.95 0.61 -2.76
N LEU A 87 7.12 -0.02 -3.60
CA LEU A 87 5.91 0.60 -4.14
C LEU A 87 4.90 0.92 -3.04
N GLY A 88 4.66 0.00 -2.12
CA GLY A 88 3.76 0.22 -0.97
C GLY A 88 4.26 1.34 -0.05
N ALA A 89 5.57 1.37 0.22
CA ALA A 89 6.19 2.43 1.01
C ALA A 89 6.08 3.79 0.32
N ALA A 90 6.40 3.88 -0.97
CA ALA A 90 6.28 5.11 -1.74
C ALA A 90 4.83 5.62 -1.78
N ALA A 91 3.85 4.74 -2.01
CA ALA A 91 2.44 5.09 -1.98
C ALA A 91 2.01 5.63 -0.61
N SER A 92 2.48 4.99 0.48
CA SER A 92 2.18 5.41 1.85
C SER A 92 2.76 6.79 2.17
N VAL A 93 4.01 7.05 1.75
CA VAL A 93 4.67 8.36 1.90
C VAL A 93 3.92 9.44 1.12
N LEU A 94 3.51 9.15 -0.12
CA LEU A 94 2.73 10.09 -0.93
C LEU A 94 1.40 10.44 -0.26
N VAL A 95 0.67 9.43 0.22
CA VAL A 95 -0.60 9.65 0.94
C VAL A 95 -0.37 10.50 2.20
N ALA A 96 0.64 10.18 3.01
CA ALA A 96 0.98 10.97 4.19
C ALA A 96 1.34 12.42 3.84
N ALA A 97 2.12 12.64 2.78
CA ALA A 97 2.47 13.97 2.30
C ALA A 97 1.22 14.75 1.85
N PHE A 98 0.31 14.13 1.11
CA PHE A 98 -0.96 14.75 0.72
C PHE A 98 -1.78 15.16 1.95
N GLN A 99 -1.88 14.31 2.97
CA GLN A 99 -2.66 14.59 4.19
C GLN A 99 -2.04 15.72 5.05
N LEU A 100 -0.71 15.89 5.01
CA LEU A 100 -0.03 16.98 5.74
C LEU A 100 -0.13 18.34 5.02
N LEU A 101 -0.39 18.34 3.72
CA LEU A 101 -0.45 19.54 2.87
C LEU A 101 -1.88 20.07 2.67
N SER A 102 -2.90 19.23 2.94
CA SER A 102 -4.33 19.56 2.88
C SER A 102 -4.86 20.09 4.21
#